data_AF-A0A6P6RSQ7-F1
#
_entry.id   AF-A0A6P6RSQ7-F1
#
_cell.length_a   1.000
_cell.length_b   1.000
_cell.length_c   1.000
_cell.angle_alpha   90.00
_cell.angle_beta   90.00
_cell.angle_gamma   90.00
#
_symmetry.space_group_name_H-M   'P 1'
#
loop_
_entity.id
_entity.type
_entity.pdbx_description
1 polymer ?
#
loop_
_entity_poly.entity_id
_entity_poly.type
_entity_poly.pdbx_seq_one_letter_code
_entity_poly.pdbx_strand_id
1 'polypeptide(L)'
;MAAPLKRTAWSLGGTQLATAGAYGSANKQQDYILQLDLWDSQFPDYEFGFRAWELVSLQVTRKSLSLKGVHARIPGQSRHLECPDSPSLKPQRQEGQPQKAQMYEQLKQQFLLHNHSKASADTLGLLALWDFCCAHTPPGKDPRDALKPLGLTLCGPFDLLSDPQASFSPSHSRSLYTLPECIPVMRSSSSSSSSSSGSSSTDDSSPLFSLFRDREESSPECVVWNDPGLSGVQTPFAAIDTDLKNAKPSKAKAAAATAAKEDFPHLPLLFAACIRHAVDAAQEASMAGASRGSSQGKQALSRGERELLDFLPIPSASSTNASGSQRLEAIAKRVAKGAAQWAARRKKVCIAKDLSGLGVVVPYDKKADLGWRDLGYSLEGLSKKVRKLKEDGGTRTELEELLTLASIAVDEGDAGAALQLGRNFWCLDALGDKQCFLANPAKRLLGSAYTAMGQPGFAAIVECHAPIRLETLKHHLSPK
;
A
#
# COMPACT_ATOMS: atom_id res chain seq x y z
N MET A 1 27.81 58.20 -30.52
CA MET A 1 28.34 56.96 -31.13
C MET A 1 27.29 55.86 -30.94
N ALA A 2 26.90 55.25 -32.07
CA ALA A 2 26.01 54.09 -32.33
C ALA A 2 25.20 53.48 -31.16
N ALA A 3 23.86 53.45 -31.15
CA ALA A 3 22.87 52.83 -32.07
C ALA A 3 22.65 51.30 -31.86
N PRO A 4 21.42 50.77 -32.05
CA PRO A 4 20.76 49.90 -31.06
C PRO A 4 20.18 48.56 -31.61
N LEU A 5 19.54 47.80 -30.69
CA LEU A 5 18.38 46.90 -30.81
C LEU A 5 17.95 46.41 -32.21
N LYS A 6 17.92 45.08 -32.40
CA LYS A 6 17.13 44.43 -33.45
C LYS A 6 15.84 43.83 -32.88
N ARG A 7 14.72 44.48 -33.20
CA ARG A 7 13.39 43.87 -33.30
C ARG A 7 13.28 43.15 -34.65
N THR A 8 12.59 42.02 -34.69
CA THR A 8 11.98 41.49 -35.92
C THR A 8 10.50 41.35 -35.69
N ALA A 9 9.75 42.26 -36.30
CA ALA A 9 8.32 42.14 -36.55
C ALA A 9 8.12 41.45 -37.90
N TRP A 10 7.15 40.55 -38.00
CA TRP A 10 6.56 40.13 -39.27
C TRP A 10 5.06 40.42 -39.18
N SER A 11 4.60 41.33 -40.03
CA SER A 11 3.20 41.56 -40.36
C SER A 11 3.18 42.25 -41.73
N LEU A 12 2.52 41.62 -42.71
CA LEU A 12 1.38 42.18 -43.45
C LEU A 12 1.09 41.32 -44.69
N GLY A 13 -0.20 41.09 -44.91
CA GLY A 13 -0.74 40.44 -46.10
C GLY A 13 -2.21 40.12 -45.94
N GLY A 14 -3.04 41.15 -45.71
CA GLY A 14 -4.49 41.01 -45.70
C GLY A 14 -5.06 40.99 -47.12
N THR A 15 -6.20 40.33 -47.28
CA THR A 15 -7.22 40.72 -48.26
C THR A 15 -8.59 40.43 -47.66
N GLN A 16 -9.41 41.47 -47.61
CA GLN A 16 -10.80 41.51 -47.15
C GLN A 16 -11.77 41.32 -48.33
N LEU A 17 -13.04 41.07 -47.95
CA LEU A 17 -14.32 41.27 -48.68
C LEU A 17 -14.72 40.16 -49.66
N ALA A 18 -15.97 39.66 -49.72
CA ALA A 18 -17.26 40.20 -49.29
C ALA A 18 -18.37 39.12 -49.17
N THR A 19 -19.17 39.25 -48.10
CA THR A 19 -20.65 39.19 -47.92
C THR A 19 -21.62 38.30 -48.74
N ALA A 20 -22.69 37.91 -47.99
CA ALA A 20 -24.09 37.59 -48.35
C ALA A 20 -24.45 36.11 -48.58
N GLY A 21 -25.51 35.51 -48.03
CA GLY A 21 -26.61 35.89 -47.11
C GLY A 21 -27.18 34.59 -46.50
N ALA A 22 -27.65 34.56 -45.25
CA ALA A 22 -28.98 34.95 -44.73
C ALA A 22 -30.11 33.90 -44.87
N TYR A 23 -30.77 33.63 -43.73
CA TYR A 23 -32.05 32.91 -43.44
C TYR A 23 -32.04 31.36 -43.40
N GLY A 24 -32.61 30.67 -42.39
CA GLY A 24 -33.37 31.04 -41.18
C GLY A 24 -33.33 29.88 -40.15
N SER A 25 -33.19 30.17 -38.86
CA SER A 25 -34.22 30.25 -37.82
C SER A 25 -35.00 28.96 -37.51
N ALA A 26 -34.67 28.31 -36.38
CA ALA A 26 -35.65 27.80 -35.43
C ALA A 26 -35.01 27.62 -34.04
N ASN A 27 -35.55 28.39 -33.08
CA ASN A 27 -35.30 28.46 -31.65
C ASN A 27 -35.17 27.11 -30.90
N LYS A 28 -34.25 27.09 -29.93
CA LYS A 28 -34.56 26.91 -28.50
C LYS A 28 -33.44 27.55 -27.66
N GLN A 29 -33.73 28.72 -27.09
CA GLN A 29 -33.01 29.34 -25.97
C GLN A 29 -33.00 28.36 -24.78
N GLN A 30 -31.84 28.11 -24.15
CA GLN A 30 -31.16 28.95 -23.16
C GLN A 30 -31.97 29.07 -21.88
N ASP A 31 -31.45 28.46 -20.79
CA ASP A 31 -31.77 28.62 -19.36
C ASP A 31 -31.24 27.35 -18.64
N TYR A 32 -30.40 27.34 -17.59
CA TYR A 32 -29.82 28.37 -16.74
C TYR A 32 -28.46 27.83 -16.21
N ILE A 33 -27.43 28.69 -16.25
CA ILE A 33 -26.31 28.67 -15.32
C ILE A 33 -26.85 29.24 -14.01
N LEU A 34 -27.08 28.40 -13.00
CA LEU A 34 -27.12 28.75 -11.56
C LEU A 34 -27.04 27.46 -10.74
N GLN A 35 -25.84 27.15 -10.20
CA GLN A 35 -25.69 26.48 -8.89
C GLN A 35 -24.22 26.58 -8.42
N LEU A 36 -23.85 27.81 -8.08
CA LEU A 36 -22.91 28.07 -6.99
C LEU A 36 -23.76 28.24 -5.72
N ASP A 37 -23.24 27.76 -4.59
CA ASP A 37 -23.81 27.79 -3.23
C ASP A 37 -24.66 26.61 -2.72
N LEU A 38 -24.29 25.36 -3.06
CA LEU A 38 -24.62 24.19 -2.22
C LEU A 38 -23.38 23.31 -2.05
N TRP A 39 -22.46 23.72 -1.16
CA TRP A 39 -21.23 22.95 -0.86
C TRP A 39 -21.10 22.53 0.61
N ASP A 40 -22.18 22.47 1.40
CA ASP A 40 -22.08 21.93 2.77
C ASP A 40 -23.31 21.19 3.34
N SER A 41 -24.39 20.99 2.57
CA SER A 41 -25.59 20.37 3.12
C SER A 41 -26.38 19.62 2.06
N GLN A 42 -26.34 18.28 2.08
CA GLN A 42 -27.41 17.33 1.72
C GLN A 42 -26.85 15.99 1.20
N PHE A 43 -26.45 15.12 2.13
CA PHE A 43 -26.64 13.68 1.99
C PHE A 43 -26.83 13.12 3.40
N PRO A 44 -28.03 12.65 3.80
CA PRO A 44 -28.17 11.87 5.01
C PRO A 44 -27.71 10.43 4.74
N ASP A 45 -26.98 9.92 5.72
CA ASP A 45 -26.74 8.53 6.11
C ASP A 45 -26.09 7.54 5.13
N TYR A 46 -24.92 7.08 5.61
CA TYR A 46 -24.09 5.98 5.15
C TYR A 46 -24.80 4.62 5.30
N GLU A 47 -25.22 4.01 4.20
CA GLU A 47 -25.39 2.53 4.12
C GLU A 47 -24.91 1.92 2.79
N PHE A 48 -24.45 2.72 1.83
CA PHE A 48 -24.15 2.22 0.48
C PHE A 48 -22.82 1.47 0.35
N GLY A 49 -21.82 1.81 1.17
CA GLY A 49 -20.48 1.21 1.09
C GLY A 49 -20.43 -0.28 1.50
N PHE A 50 -21.27 -0.69 2.44
CA PHE A 50 -21.28 -2.07 2.94
C PHE A 50 -21.90 -3.04 1.90
N ARG A 51 -22.98 -2.62 1.23
CA ARG A 51 -23.66 -3.47 0.23
C ARG A 51 -22.84 -3.68 -1.03
N ALA A 52 -22.05 -2.69 -1.47
CA ALA A 52 -21.14 -2.84 -2.60
C ALA A 52 -20.05 -3.89 -2.30
N TRP A 53 -19.55 -3.93 -1.06
CA TRP A 53 -18.57 -4.92 -0.61
C TRP A 53 -19.15 -6.34 -0.49
N GLU A 54 -20.34 -6.48 0.07
CA GLU A 54 -21.05 -7.78 0.12
C GLU A 54 -21.37 -8.30 -1.28
N LEU A 55 -21.77 -7.43 -2.22
CA LEU A 55 -22.08 -7.81 -3.60
C LEU A 55 -20.86 -8.27 -4.40
N VAL A 56 -19.69 -7.62 -4.22
CA VAL A 56 -18.43 -8.08 -4.80
C VAL A 56 -18.02 -9.44 -4.19
N SER A 57 -18.21 -9.61 -2.89
CA SER A 57 -17.92 -10.88 -2.18
C SER A 57 -18.83 -12.04 -2.64
N LEU A 58 -20.10 -11.76 -2.97
CA LEU A 58 -21.07 -12.76 -3.46
C LEU A 58 -20.87 -13.17 -4.93
N GLN A 59 -20.26 -12.33 -5.77
CA GLN A 59 -20.02 -12.67 -7.19
C GLN A 59 -18.87 -13.67 -7.38
N VAL A 60 -17.92 -13.74 -6.45
CA VAL A 60 -16.78 -14.68 -6.50
C VAL A 60 -17.21 -16.13 -6.21
N THR A 61 -18.35 -16.34 -5.53
CA THR A 61 -18.82 -17.68 -5.12
C THR A 61 -19.64 -18.44 -6.17
N ARG A 62 -20.06 -17.82 -7.28
CA ARG A 62 -21.00 -18.44 -8.25
C ARG A 62 -20.41 -19.02 -9.55
N LYS A 63 -19.08 -19.11 -9.70
CA LYS A 63 -18.44 -19.80 -10.84
C LYS A 63 -17.77 -21.12 -10.44
N SER A 64 -18.55 -22.06 -9.94
CA SER A 64 -18.22 -23.49 -9.99
C SER A 64 -19.45 -24.27 -9.60
N LEU A 65 -20.11 -24.88 -10.59
CA LEU A 65 -20.90 -26.12 -10.51
C LEU A 65 -21.67 -26.30 -11.82
N SER A 66 -21.04 -26.98 -12.77
CA SER A 66 -21.73 -27.67 -13.87
C SER A 66 -21.01 -28.98 -14.10
N LEU A 67 -21.48 -30.03 -13.42
CA LEU A 67 -21.03 -31.40 -13.63
C LEU A 67 -22.23 -32.17 -14.21
N LYS A 68 -22.16 -32.48 -15.50
CA LYS A 68 -23.02 -33.47 -16.16
C LYS A 68 -22.32 -34.83 -16.17
N GLY A 69 -22.92 -35.76 -15.43
CA GLY A 69 -23.20 -37.16 -15.80
C GLY A 69 -22.08 -38.10 -16.25
N VAL A 70 -21.92 -39.21 -15.52
CA VAL A 70 -21.74 -40.57 -16.07
C VAL A 70 -22.37 -41.60 -15.11
N HIS A 71 -23.22 -42.49 -15.63
CA HIS A 71 -23.70 -43.73 -15.01
C HIS A 71 -22.69 -44.87 -15.23
N ALA A 72 -22.44 -45.74 -14.24
CA ALA A 72 -22.69 -47.21 -14.32
C ALA A 72 -21.99 -48.07 -13.24
N ARG A 73 -22.82 -48.94 -12.62
CA ARG A 73 -22.65 -50.35 -12.15
C ARG A 73 -21.57 -50.77 -11.12
N ILE A 74 -22.07 -51.33 -10.02
CA ILE A 74 -21.51 -52.39 -9.11
C ILE A 74 -22.11 -53.76 -9.64
N PRO A 75 -21.69 -55.01 -9.27
CA PRO A 75 -20.92 -55.47 -8.10
C PRO A 75 -19.94 -56.68 -8.28
N GLY A 76 -19.19 -57.01 -7.21
CA GLY A 76 -18.50 -58.30 -7.08
C GLY A 76 -17.72 -58.44 -5.75
N GLN A 77 -18.20 -59.32 -4.88
CA GLN A 77 -17.66 -59.68 -3.56
C GLN A 77 -16.37 -60.53 -3.64
N SER A 78 -15.49 -60.46 -2.63
CA SER A 78 -15.14 -61.66 -1.83
C SER A 78 -14.44 -61.30 -0.52
N ARG A 79 -14.73 -62.11 0.51
CA ARG A 79 -14.34 -61.97 1.91
C ARG A 79 -13.01 -62.71 2.15
N HIS A 80 -12.15 -62.17 3.02
CA HIS A 80 -11.31 -63.01 3.86
C HIS A 80 -11.15 -62.36 5.25
N LEU A 81 -11.35 -63.18 6.28
CA LEU A 81 -11.35 -62.84 7.70
C LEU A 81 -9.92 -62.67 8.23
N GLU A 82 -9.68 -61.62 9.02
CA GLU A 82 -8.55 -61.48 9.94
C GLU A 82 -9.08 -61.29 11.37
N CYS A 83 -8.42 -61.95 12.32
CA CYS A 83 -8.66 -61.84 13.78
C CYS A 83 -7.92 -60.63 14.37
N PRO A 84 -8.32 -60.15 15.56
CA PRO A 84 -8.08 -58.78 16.00
C PRO A 84 -6.86 -58.66 16.92
N ASP A 85 -5.99 -57.67 16.66
CA ASP A 85 -5.01 -57.21 17.64
C ASP A 85 -4.76 -55.69 17.53
N SER A 86 -5.16 -54.98 18.59
CA SER A 86 -4.63 -53.72 19.14
C SER A 86 -4.60 -52.42 18.29
N PRO A 87 -5.15 -51.29 18.81
CA PRO A 87 -5.20 -50.03 18.08
C PRO A 87 -3.84 -49.31 18.12
N SER A 88 -3.18 -49.27 16.97
CA SER A 88 -2.06 -48.34 16.74
C SER A 88 -2.63 -46.96 16.36
N LEU A 89 -2.77 -46.10 17.37
CA LEU A 89 -3.04 -44.67 17.21
C LEU A 89 -1.91 -44.01 16.41
N LYS A 90 -2.13 -43.80 15.11
CA LYS A 90 -1.41 -42.79 14.34
C LYS A 90 -1.97 -41.42 14.72
N PRO A 91 -1.16 -40.40 15.03
CA PRO A 91 -1.69 -39.06 15.30
C PRO A 91 -2.31 -38.50 14.02
N GLN A 92 -3.62 -38.26 14.05
CA GLN A 92 -4.33 -37.55 13.00
C GLN A 92 -3.78 -36.13 12.87
N ARG A 93 -3.18 -35.83 11.72
CA ARG A 93 -2.62 -34.52 11.36
C ARG A 93 -3.63 -33.64 10.62
N GLN A 94 -4.93 -33.82 10.83
CA GLN A 94 -5.98 -33.30 9.93
C GLN A 94 -6.89 -32.21 10.53
N GLU A 95 -6.83 -31.89 11.82
CA GLU A 95 -7.74 -30.89 12.41
C GLU A 95 -7.38 -29.43 12.10
N GLY A 96 -6.13 -29.11 11.71
CA GLY A 96 -5.66 -27.72 11.52
C GLY A 96 -5.79 -27.12 10.11
N GLN A 97 -6.14 -27.92 9.10
CA GLN A 97 -6.28 -27.44 7.71
C GLN A 97 -7.54 -26.59 7.42
N PRO A 98 -8.74 -26.95 7.91
CA PRO A 98 -9.95 -26.17 7.60
C PRO A 98 -9.94 -24.78 8.25
N GLN A 99 -9.44 -24.66 9.49
CA GLN A 99 -9.37 -23.39 10.21
C GLN A 99 -8.39 -22.40 9.56
N LYS A 100 -7.24 -22.90 9.09
CA LYS A 100 -6.25 -22.08 8.38
C LYS A 100 -6.76 -21.61 7.02
N ALA A 101 -7.51 -22.44 6.29
CA ALA A 101 -8.13 -22.06 5.03
C ALA A 101 -9.19 -20.97 5.22
N GLN A 102 -10.04 -21.10 6.25
CA GLN A 102 -11.01 -20.07 6.61
C GLN A 102 -10.34 -18.73 6.94
N MET A 103 -9.24 -18.76 7.70
CA MET A 103 -8.49 -17.55 8.05
C MET A 103 -7.96 -16.82 6.81
N TYR A 104 -7.38 -17.54 5.85
CA TYR A 104 -6.91 -16.92 4.60
C TYR A 104 -8.04 -16.32 3.77
N GLU A 105 -9.21 -16.95 3.79
CA GLU A 105 -10.38 -16.41 3.11
C GLU A 105 -10.87 -15.12 3.79
N GLN A 106 -10.87 -15.05 5.13
CA GLN A 106 -11.20 -13.81 5.84
C GLN A 106 -10.16 -12.69 5.56
N LEU A 107 -8.86 -13.02 5.52
CA LEU A 107 -7.82 -12.06 5.16
C LEU A 107 -7.99 -11.51 3.75
N LYS A 108 -8.36 -12.37 2.80
CA LYS A 108 -8.70 -11.97 1.44
C LYS A 108 -9.96 -11.09 1.42
N GLN A 109 -11.01 -11.48 2.13
CA GLN A 109 -12.30 -10.80 2.13
C GLN A 109 -12.30 -9.46 2.85
N GLN A 110 -11.46 -9.26 3.88
CA GLN A 110 -11.45 -8.01 4.66
C GLN A 110 -10.30 -7.08 4.28
N PHE A 111 -9.16 -7.61 3.82
CA PHE A 111 -7.96 -6.82 3.53
C PHE A 111 -7.48 -6.91 2.07
N LEU A 112 -8.19 -7.67 1.22
CA LEU A 112 -7.76 -8.00 -0.15
C LEU A 112 -6.34 -8.59 -0.15
N LEU A 113 -5.98 -9.32 0.91
CA LEU A 113 -4.65 -9.91 1.09
C LEU A 113 -4.66 -11.33 0.54
N HIS A 114 -4.18 -11.47 -0.69
CA HIS A 114 -4.03 -12.77 -1.33
C HIS A 114 -2.72 -13.43 -0.88
N ASN A 115 -2.82 -14.42 0.00
CA ASN A 115 -1.68 -15.25 0.40
C ASN A 115 -1.79 -16.62 -0.28
N HIS A 116 -0.80 -17.02 -1.07
CA HIS A 116 -0.83 -18.30 -1.77
C HIS A 116 -0.50 -19.43 -0.79
N SER A 117 -1.47 -20.31 -0.49
CA SER A 117 -1.34 -21.40 0.48
C SER A 117 -0.37 -22.54 0.06
N LYS A 118 0.45 -22.36 -0.98
CA LYS A 118 1.44 -23.38 -1.39
C LYS A 118 2.63 -23.33 -0.43
N ALA A 119 2.67 -24.36 0.41
CA ALA A 119 3.49 -24.52 1.61
C ALA A 119 5.03 -24.49 1.48
N SER A 120 5.63 -23.95 0.42
CA SER A 120 7.11 -24.00 0.27
C SER A 120 7.86 -22.77 0.79
N ALA A 121 7.19 -21.71 1.25
CA ALA A 121 7.69 -20.70 2.19
C ALA A 121 6.58 -19.67 2.44
N ASP A 122 6.22 -19.38 3.69
CA ASP A 122 5.45 -18.17 4.02
C ASP A 122 6.33 -16.96 3.72
N THR A 123 6.32 -16.49 2.48
CA THR A 123 7.22 -15.42 2.01
C THR A 123 6.92 -14.09 2.68
N LEU A 124 5.66 -13.88 3.10
CA LEU A 124 5.26 -12.69 3.85
C LEU A 124 5.66 -12.82 5.32
N GLY A 125 5.47 -13.99 5.91
CA GLY A 125 5.69 -14.24 7.34
C GLY A 125 4.54 -13.75 8.20
N LEU A 126 3.33 -13.59 7.65
CA LEU A 126 2.19 -13.02 8.38
C LEU A 126 1.78 -13.89 9.56
N LEU A 127 1.50 -15.17 9.31
CA LEU A 127 1.09 -16.09 10.37
C LEU A 127 2.29 -16.46 11.24
N ALA A 128 3.48 -16.62 10.66
CA ALA A 128 4.68 -16.88 11.44
C ALA A 128 5.01 -15.74 12.41
N LEU A 129 4.82 -14.48 12.01
CA LEU A 129 5.02 -13.32 12.89
C LEU A 129 3.94 -13.26 13.97
N TRP A 130 2.69 -13.59 13.62
CA TRP A 130 1.61 -13.68 14.60
C TRP A 130 1.86 -14.76 15.65
N ASP A 131 2.20 -15.97 15.23
CA ASP A 131 2.53 -17.10 16.12
C ASP A 131 3.70 -16.73 17.03
N PHE A 132 4.71 -16.06 16.47
CA PHE A 132 5.84 -15.52 17.22
C PHE A 132 5.37 -14.54 18.31
N CYS A 133 4.55 -13.55 17.95
CA CYS A 133 4.03 -12.56 18.90
C CYS A 133 3.17 -13.21 20.00
N CYS A 134 2.32 -14.17 19.65
CA CYS A 134 1.53 -14.95 20.61
C CYS A 134 2.42 -15.70 21.61
N ALA A 135 3.47 -16.38 21.13
CA ALA A 135 4.37 -17.16 21.98
C ALA A 135 5.17 -16.29 22.98
N HIS A 136 5.39 -15.02 22.66
CA HIS A 136 6.21 -14.10 23.45
C HIS A 136 5.39 -13.06 24.22
N THR A 137 4.06 -13.16 24.16
CA THR A 137 3.17 -12.28 24.90
C THR A 137 2.75 -12.93 26.21
N PRO A 138 2.93 -12.26 27.37
CA PRO A 138 2.46 -12.80 28.64
C PRO A 138 0.95 -13.09 28.63
N PRO A 139 0.47 -14.13 29.34
CA PRO A 139 -0.96 -14.42 29.44
C PRO A 139 -1.78 -13.19 29.85
N GLY A 140 -2.86 -12.92 29.12
CA GLY A 140 -3.73 -11.77 29.36
C GLY A 140 -3.24 -10.43 28.78
N LYS A 141 -2.14 -10.42 28.04
CA LYS A 141 -1.70 -9.27 27.22
C LYS A 141 -2.05 -9.49 25.75
N ASP A 142 -2.14 -8.39 25.02
CA ASP A 142 -2.47 -8.40 23.59
C ASP A 142 -1.23 -8.76 22.74
N PRO A 143 -1.26 -9.81 21.92
CA PRO A 143 -0.13 -10.16 21.05
C PRO A 143 0.28 -9.07 20.06
N ARG A 144 -0.62 -8.14 19.70
CA ARG A 144 -0.28 -7.00 18.83
C ARG A 144 0.76 -6.06 19.44
N ASP A 145 0.86 -6.09 20.76
CA ASP A 145 1.78 -5.25 21.55
C ASP A 145 3.15 -5.91 21.77
N ALA A 146 3.36 -7.15 21.32
CA ALA A 146 4.60 -7.91 21.56
C ALA A 146 5.86 -7.18 21.07
N LEU A 147 5.73 -6.36 20.02
CA LEU A 147 6.85 -5.62 19.41
C LEU A 147 6.99 -4.18 19.93
N LYS A 148 6.21 -3.76 20.96
CA LYS A 148 6.32 -2.41 21.56
C LYS A 148 7.72 -2.07 22.08
N PRO A 149 8.52 -3.02 22.64
CA PRO A 149 9.91 -2.74 22.99
C PRO A 149 10.77 -2.28 21.80
N LEU A 150 10.33 -2.56 20.57
CA LEU A 150 10.99 -2.16 19.33
C LEU A 150 10.38 -0.89 18.74
N GLY A 151 9.43 -0.26 19.43
CA GLY A 151 8.66 0.86 18.89
C GLY A 151 7.63 0.44 17.85
N LEU A 152 7.25 -0.83 17.75
CA LEU A 152 6.28 -1.32 16.77
C LEU A 152 5.01 -1.85 17.45
N THR A 153 3.86 -1.65 16.82
CA THR A 153 2.59 -2.29 17.20
C THR A 153 1.94 -2.88 15.95
N LEU A 154 1.49 -4.13 16.02
CA LEU A 154 0.81 -4.80 14.91
C LEU A 154 -0.59 -4.22 14.69
N CYS A 155 -1.03 -4.13 13.43
CA CYS A 155 -2.37 -3.65 13.07
C CYS A 155 -2.90 -4.28 11.78
N GLY A 156 -4.10 -3.90 11.36
CA GLY A 156 -4.71 -4.32 10.10
C GLY A 156 -5.02 -5.81 10.10
N PRO A 157 -4.40 -6.63 9.23
CA PRO A 157 -4.59 -8.09 9.23
C PRO A 157 -4.38 -8.75 10.60
N PHE A 158 -3.52 -8.20 11.45
CA PHE A 158 -3.29 -8.72 12.81
C PHE A 158 -4.45 -8.44 13.77
N ASP A 159 -5.27 -7.43 13.50
CA ASP A 159 -6.48 -7.16 14.29
C ASP A 159 -7.50 -8.29 14.08
N LEU A 160 -7.63 -8.79 12.84
CA LEU A 160 -8.43 -9.96 12.52
C LEU A 160 -7.87 -11.25 13.12
N LEU A 161 -6.55 -11.39 13.21
CA LEU A 161 -5.95 -12.53 13.90
C LEU A 161 -6.19 -12.48 15.41
N SER A 162 -6.29 -11.27 15.98
CA SER A 162 -6.61 -11.07 17.41
C SER A 162 -8.09 -11.30 17.73
N ASP A 163 -8.99 -10.91 16.81
CA ASP A 163 -10.44 -11.13 16.91
C ASP A 163 -10.99 -11.65 15.57
N PRO A 164 -11.00 -12.97 15.34
CA PRO A 164 -11.46 -13.57 14.09
C PRO A 164 -12.95 -13.38 13.79
N GLN A 165 -13.75 -12.92 14.76
CA GLN A 165 -15.17 -12.63 14.59
C GLN A 165 -15.43 -11.16 14.22
N ALA A 166 -14.42 -10.29 14.35
CA ALA A 166 -14.55 -8.90 13.96
C ALA A 166 -14.70 -8.74 12.44
N SER A 167 -15.45 -7.69 12.07
CA SER A 167 -15.58 -7.22 10.70
C SER A 167 -15.01 -5.81 10.61
N PHE A 168 -14.00 -5.63 9.77
CA PHE A 168 -13.32 -4.35 9.60
C PHE A 168 -13.81 -3.64 8.33
N SER A 169 -13.90 -2.30 8.38
CA SER A 169 -14.18 -1.49 7.18
C SER A 169 -12.98 -1.51 6.23
N PRO A 170 -13.17 -1.21 4.92
CA PRO A 170 -12.05 -1.07 3.98
C PRO A 170 -11.01 0.01 4.36
N SER A 171 -11.41 0.97 5.20
CA SER A 171 -10.54 2.04 5.73
C SER A 171 -9.78 1.66 7.00
N HIS A 172 -10.02 0.48 7.57
CA HIS A 172 -9.44 0.06 8.84
C HIS A 172 -7.90 0.13 8.83
N SER A 173 -7.35 0.70 9.92
CA SER A 173 -5.91 0.88 10.12
C SER A 173 -5.16 1.72 9.08
N ARG A 174 -5.84 2.41 8.17
CA ARG A 174 -5.20 3.28 7.17
C ARG A 174 -4.88 4.65 7.75
N SER A 175 -3.71 5.19 7.40
CA SER A 175 -3.29 6.57 7.72
C SER A 175 -3.57 7.53 6.56
N LEU A 176 -3.37 8.83 6.79
CA LEU A 176 -3.66 9.92 5.84
C LEU A 176 -3.19 9.68 4.40
N TYR A 177 -2.01 9.11 4.16
CA TYR A 177 -1.51 8.89 2.80
C TYR A 177 -1.51 7.43 2.36
N THR A 178 -2.16 6.54 3.11
CA THR A 178 -2.23 5.12 2.76
C THR A 178 -3.02 4.95 1.46
N LEU A 179 -2.34 4.52 0.41
CA LEU A 179 -2.95 4.18 -0.87
C LEU A 179 -3.72 2.83 -0.79
N PRO A 180 -4.70 2.57 -1.67
CA PRO A 180 -5.40 1.29 -1.72
C PRO A 180 -4.47 0.07 -1.89
N GLU A 181 -3.37 0.24 -2.62
CA GLU A 181 -2.31 -0.74 -2.83
C GLU A 181 -1.56 -1.14 -1.57
N CYS A 182 -1.56 -0.26 -0.57
CA CYS A 182 -0.87 -0.43 0.71
C CYS A 182 -1.82 -1.07 1.73
N ILE A 183 -1.42 -2.20 2.32
CA ILE A 183 -2.11 -2.85 3.43
C ILE A 183 -1.34 -2.53 4.71
N PRO A 184 -1.90 -1.73 5.64
CA PRO A 184 -1.31 -1.47 6.94
C PRO A 184 -1.02 -2.76 7.70
N VAL A 185 0.18 -2.90 8.27
CA VAL A 185 0.56 -4.09 9.07
C VAL A 185 1.22 -3.75 10.40
N MET A 186 1.95 -2.64 10.48
CA MET A 186 2.61 -2.21 11.71
C MET A 186 2.64 -0.68 11.81
N ARG A 187 2.42 -0.15 13.00
CA ARG A 187 2.63 1.27 13.33
C ARG A 187 3.92 1.43 14.10
N SER A 188 4.66 2.49 13.80
CA SER A 188 5.82 2.92 14.56
C SER A 188 5.39 3.94 15.60
N SER A 189 5.70 3.70 16.87
CA SER A 189 5.62 4.74 17.89
C SER A 189 6.79 5.70 17.72
N SER A 190 6.52 7.00 17.58
CA SER A 190 7.59 8.00 17.60
C SER A 190 8.20 8.07 19.00
N SER A 191 9.53 8.09 19.10
CA SER A 191 10.26 8.22 20.38
C SER A 191 10.01 9.54 21.11
N SER A 192 9.28 10.48 20.48
CA SER A 192 8.97 11.82 20.97
C SER A 192 7.55 11.99 21.51
N SER A 193 6.68 10.98 21.49
CA SER A 193 5.31 11.08 22.04
C SER A 193 5.14 10.31 23.35
N SER A 194 5.82 10.78 24.39
CA SER A 194 5.37 10.52 25.77
C SER A 194 4.12 11.35 26.05
N SER A 195 2.99 10.94 25.46
CA SER A 195 1.65 11.37 25.87
C SER A 195 0.87 10.12 26.24
N SER A 196 0.93 9.81 27.53
CA SER A 196 0.02 8.91 28.22
C SER A 196 -1.40 9.47 28.16
N SER A 197 -2.14 9.11 27.12
CA SER A 197 -3.59 9.24 27.08
C SER A 197 -4.16 7.95 26.51
N GLY A 198 -4.74 7.15 27.40
CA GLY A 198 -5.53 5.98 27.01
C GLY A 198 -6.75 6.43 26.24
N SER A 199 -6.67 6.40 24.91
CA SER A 199 -7.82 6.37 24.03
C SER A 199 -7.48 5.49 22.83
N SER A 200 -8.33 4.50 22.60
CA SER A 200 -8.31 3.52 21.49
C SER A 200 -8.62 4.18 20.13
N SER A 201 -8.17 5.41 19.90
CA SER A 201 -8.39 6.15 18.66
C SER A 201 -7.12 6.10 17.83
N THR A 202 -7.24 5.51 16.65
CA THR A 202 -6.28 5.49 15.54
C THR A 202 -5.40 6.74 15.52
N ASP A 203 -4.12 6.60 15.87
CA ASP A 203 -3.14 7.66 15.67
C ASP A 203 -2.84 7.77 14.18
N ASP A 204 -3.69 8.49 13.45
CA ASP A 204 -3.61 8.69 12.00
C ASP A 204 -2.34 9.44 11.57
N SER A 205 -1.58 9.96 12.53
CA SER A 205 -0.32 10.66 12.34
C SER A 205 0.93 9.80 12.57
N SER A 206 0.78 8.59 13.11
CA SER A 206 1.91 7.68 13.35
C SER A 206 2.52 7.14 12.03
N PRO A 207 3.85 7.00 11.94
CA PRO A 207 4.47 6.34 10.80
C PRO A 207 3.98 4.89 10.64
N LEU A 208 3.74 4.49 9.40
CA LEU A 208 3.06 3.26 9.06
C LEU A 208 3.88 2.39 8.11
N PHE A 209 4.01 1.12 8.46
CA PHE A 209 4.52 0.08 7.57
C PHE A 209 3.34 -0.61 6.89
N SER A 210 3.42 -0.72 5.57
CA SER A 210 2.38 -1.36 4.76
C SER A 210 2.95 -2.38 3.79
N LEU A 211 2.26 -3.50 3.62
CA LEU A 211 2.50 -4.41 2.50
C LEU A 211 2.01 -3.75 1.20
N PHE A 212 2.86 -3.70 0.18
CA PHE A 212 2.56 -3.06 -1.10
C PHE A 212 2.36 -4.08 -2.22
N ARG A 213 1.34 -3.85 -3.06
CA ARG A 213 1.01 -4.64 -4.25
C ARG A 213 0.34 -3.79 -5.33
N ASP A 214 0.62 -4.04 -6.60
CA ASP A 214 0.04 -3.25 -7.71
C ASP A 214 -1.42 -3.63 -8.02
N ARG A 215 -1.84 -4.86 -7.70
CA ARG A 215 -3.18 -5.39 -8.00
C ARG A 215 -3.78 -6.07 -6.78
N GLU A 216 -5.09 -6.04 -6.65
CA GLU A 216 -5.85 -6.69 -5.58
C GLU A 216 -5.45 -8.14 -5.40
N GLU A 217 -5.37 -8.89 -6.50
CA GLU A 217 -5.11 -10.32 -6.54
C GLU A 217 -3.61 -10.69 -6.42
N SER A 218 -2.73 -9.70 -6.53
CA SER A 218 -1.28 -9.93 -6.48
C SER A 218 -0.77 -10.12 -5.05
N SER A 219 0.19 -11.02 -4.86
CA SER A 219 0.87 -11.14 -3.57
C SER A 219 1.75 -9.92 -3.33
N PRO A 220 1.77 -9.35 -2.11
CA PRO A 220 2.69 -8.26 -1.80
C PRO A 220 4.15 -8.64 -1.99
N GLU A 221 4.94 -7.72 -2.54
CA GLU A 221 6.36 -7.94 -2.85
C GLU A 221 7.29 -7.11 -1.97
N CYS A 222 6.75 -6.08 -1.32
CA CYS A 222 7.51 -5.07 -0.60
C CYS A 222 6.72 -4.61 0.63
N VAL A 223 7.44 -4.28 1.71
CA VAL A 223 6.96 -3.44 2.79
C VAL A 223 7.42 -2.03 2.50
N VAL A 224 6.50 -1.09 2.46
CA VAL A 224 6.76 0.35 2.35
C VAL A 224 6.54 1.01 3.70
N TRP A 225 7.26 2.10 3.92
CA TRP A 225 7.15 2.95 5.10
C TRP A 225 6.69 4.35 4.69
N ASN A 226 5.76 4.91 5.43
CA ASN A 226 5.30 6.28 5.26
C ASN A 226 5.14 6.97 6.62
N ASP A 227 5.71 8.17 6.74
CA ASP A 227 5.44 9.10 7.83
C ASP A 227 4.47 10.18 7.33
N PRO A 228 3.20 10.16 7.78
CA PRO A 228 2.21 11.13 7.34
C PRO A 228 2.44 12.55 7.88
N GLY A 229 3.32 12.72 8.88
CA GLY A 229 3.78 14.04 9.31
C GLY A 229 4.79 14.68 8.34
N LEU A 230 5.47 13.87 7.50
CA LEU A 230 6.50 14.35 6.57
C LEU A 230 5.99 14.54 5.14
N SER A 231 5.40 13.51 4.55
CA SER A 231 4.92 13.58 3.16
C SER A 231 4.04 12.39 2.79
N GLY A 232 3.38 12.45 1.64
CA GLY A 232 2.68 11.31 1.05
C GLY A 232 3.56 10.25 0.37
N VAL A 233 4.89 10.35 0.51
CA VAL A 233 5.84 9.42 -0.13
C VAL A 233 5.88 8.09 0.62
N GLN A 234 5.69 6.99 -0.12
CA GLN A 234 5.78 5.61 0.33
C GLN A 234 7.17 5.06 0.01
N THR A 235 8.01 4.91 1.02
CA THR A 235 9.42 4.53 0.86
C THR A 235 9.60 3.02 0.97
N PRO A 236 10.18 2.32 -0.02
CA PRO A 236 10.47 0.89 0.08
C PRO A 236 11.39 0.59 1.28
N PHE A 237 10.94 -0.29 2.17
CA PHE A 237 11.61 -0.58 3.44
C PHE A 237 12.16 -2.01 3.51
N ALA A 238 11.40 -3.00 3.05
CA ALA A 238 11.87 -4.36 2.87
C ALA A 238 11.26 -4.93 1.58
N ALA A 239 11.94 -5.84 0.90
CA ALA A 239 11.41 -6.46 -0.31
C ALA A 239 11.80 -7.93 -0.40
N ILE A 240 10.96 -8.73 -1.04
CA ILE A 240 11.26 -10.15 -1.29
C ILE A 240 12.48 -10.22 -2.22
N ASP A 241 13.46 -11.05 -1.83
CA ASP A 241 14.70 -11.26 -2.58
C ASP A 241 14.40 -12.00 -3.90
N THR A 242 14.10 -11.23 -4.95
CA THR A 242 13.77 -11.75 -6.28
C THR A 242 15.01 -12.11 -7.11
N ASP A 243 16.22 -11.78 -6.65
CA ASP A 243 17.46 -12.09 -7.38
C ASP A 243 17.73 -13.59 -7.46
N LEU A 244 17.23 -14.37 -6.49
CA LEU A 244 17.31 -15.84 -6.54
C LEU A 244 16.38 -16.45 -7.61
N LYS A 245 15.25 -15.82 -7.91
CA LYS A 245 14.24 -16.35 -8.84
C LYS A 245 14.54 -16.03 -10.31
N ASN A 246 15.17 -14.88 -10.58
CA ASN A 246 15.39 -14.38 -11.95
C ASN A 246 16.83 -14.54 -12.46
N ALA A 247 17.72 -15.18 -11.70
CA ALA A 247 19.08 -15.42 -12.14
C ALA A 247 19.12 -16.46 -13.28
N LYS A 248 19.80 -16.14 -14.40
CA LYS A 248 20.11 -17.12 -15.46
C LYS A 248 20.75 -18.37 -14.84
N PRO A 249 20.53 -19.60 -15.35
CA PRO A 249 20.94 -20.84 -14.69
C PRO A 249 22.42 -20.88 -14.22
N SER A 250 23.34 -20.30 -15.01
CA SER A 250 24.76 -20.20 -14.65
C SER A 250 25.05 -19.19 -13.52
N LYS A 251 24.29 -18.09 -13.49
CA LYS A 251 24.36 -17.04 -12.46
C LYS A 251 23.56 -17.42 -11.21
N ALA A 252 22.51 -18.25 -11.36
CA ALA A 252 21.73 -18.81 -10.26
C ALA A 252 22.57 -19.78 -9.44
N LYS A 253 23.41 -20.61 -10.09
CA LYS A 253 24.35 -21.48 -9.39
C LYS A 253 25.43 -20.69 -8.63
N ALA A 254 25.91 -19.57 -9.20
CA ALA A 254 26.84 -18.66 -8.52
C ALA A 254 26.17 -17.86 -7.40
N ALA A 255 24.95 -17.33 -7.61
CA ALA A 255 24.19 -16.58 -6.61
C ALA A 255 23.70 -17.48 -5.47
N ALA A 256 23.31 -18.72 -5.75
CA ALA A 256 23.02 -19.74 -4.76
C ALA A 256 24.29 -20.16 -4.01
N ALA A 257 25.46 -20.25 -4.67
CA ALA A 257 26.74 -20.49 -4.01
C ALA A 257 27.22 -19.30 -3.15
N THR A 258 26.90 -18.06 -3.53
CA THR A 258 27.15 -16.86 -2.72
C THR A 258 26.15 -16.75 -1.56
N ALA A 259 24.88 -17.06 -1.78
CA ALA A 259 23.87 -17.14 -0.72
C ALA A 259 24.12 -18.32 0.24
N ALA A 260 24.74 -19.41 -0.22
CA ALA A 260 25.22 -20.50 0.62
C ALA A 260 26.56 -20.19 1.32
N LYS A 261 27.24 -19.08 0.95
CA LYS A 261 28.41 -18.54 1.66
C LYS A 261 28.04 -17.46 2.68
N GLU A 262 26.82 -16.93 2.64
CA GLU A 262 26.29 -16.04 3.67
C GLU A 262 25.40 -16.86 4.60
N ASP A 263 25.74 -16.96 5.89
CA ASP A 263 25.05 -17.77 6.91
C ASP A 263 23.63 -17.24 7.30
N PHE A 264 22.93 -16.58 6.38
CA PHE A 264 21.65 -15.92 6.66
C PHE A 264 20.48 -16.66 5.97
N PRO A 265 19.54 -17.23 6.75
CA PRO A 265 18.38 -17.92 6.18
C PRO A 265 17.49 -16.95 5.38
N HIS A 266 16.74 -17.48 4.42
CA HIS A 266 15.71 -16.72 3.70
C HIS A 266 14.65 -16.26 4.71
N LEU A 267 14.69 -14.98 5.07
CA LEU A 267 13.81 -14.40 6.07
C LEU A 267 12.48 -13.96 5.43
N PRO A 268 11.33 -14.28 6.04
CA PRO A 268 10.04 -13.75 5.58
C PRO A 268 10.02 -12.22 5.62
N LEU A 269 9.23 -11.62 4.72
CA LEU A 269 9.22 -10.19 4.45
C LEU A 269 8.95 -9.32 5.69
N LEU A 270 7.99 -9.70 6.53
CA LEU A 270 7.63 -8.93 7.72
C LEU A 270 8.72 -9.02 8.80
N PHE A 271 9.34 -10.19 8.99
CA PHE A 271 10.49 -10.33 9.89
C PHE A 271 11.68 -9.48 9.41
N ALA A 272 11.93 -9.43 8.09
CA ALA A 272 12.96 -8.58 7.52
C ALA A 272 12.72 -7.09 7.82
N ALA A 273 11.46 -6.64 7.74
CA ALA A 273 11.08 -5.29 8.12
C ALA A 273 11.30 -5.03 9.62
N CYS A 274 10.87 -5.94 10.51
CA CYS A 274 11.08 -5.79 11.97
C CYS A 274 12.58 -5.69 12.33
N ILE A 275 13.43 -6.55 11.74
CA ILE A 275 14.88 -6.53 11.98
C ILE A 275 15.48 -5.20 11.55
N ARG A 276 15.18 -4.77 10.32
CA ARG A 276 15.72 -3.51 9.81
C ARG A 276 15.27 -2.34 10.69
N HIS A 277 14.00 -2.28 11.04
CA HIS A 277 13.47 -1.21 11.90
C HIS A 277 14.21 -1.14 13.24
N ALA A 278 14.40 -2.28 13.90
CA ALA A 278 15.07 -2.31 15.18
C ALA A 278 16.53 -1.87 15.12
N VAL A 279 17.26 -2.27 14.07
CA VAL A 279 18.64 -1.84 13.86
C VAL A 279 18.71 -0.34 13.56
N ASP A 280 17.82 0.16 12.68
CA ASP A 280 17.76 1.58 12.33
C ASP A 280 17.43 2.42 13.60
N ALA A 281 16.44 2.00 14.40
CA ALA A 281 16.07 2.65 15.65
C ALA A 281 17.18 2.64 16.70
N ALA A 282 17.91 1.53 16.82
CA ALA A 282 19.08 1.41 17.68
C ALA A 282 20.21 2.39 17.29
N GLN A 283 20.46 2.53 15.98
CA GLN A 283 21.46 3.46 15.45
C GLN A 283 21.06 4.92 15.66
N GLU A 284 19.79 5.27 15.46
CA GLU A 284 19.26 6.60 15.73
C GLU A 284 19.39 6.98 17.21
N ALA A 285 19.05 6.06 18.12
CA ALA A 285 19.23 6.25 19.55
C ALA A 285 20.70 6.47 19.94
N SER A 286 21.63 5.72 19.33
CA SER A 286 23.07 5.91 19.53
C SER A 286 23.54 7.30 19.07
N MET A 287 23.06 7.78 17.91
CA MET A 287 23.44 9.10 17.39
C MET A 287 22.88 10.24 18.25
N ALA A 288 21.63 10.12 18.72
CA ALA A 288 21.02 11.09 19.63
C ALA A 288 21.73 11.15 21.01
N GLY A 289 22.20 10.01 21.53
CA GLY A 289 22.98 9.93 22.76
C GLY A 289 24.39 10.53 22.62
N ALA A 290 25.04 10.36 21.47
CA ALA A 290 26.36 10.93 21.19
C ALA A 290 26.37 12.47 21.18
N SER A 291 25.25 13.09 20.79
CA SER A 291 25.04 14.55 20.85
C SER A 291 25.02 15.13 22.27
N ARG A 292 24.76 14.32 23.30
CA ARG A 292 24.58 14.77 24.70
C ARG A 292 25.80 14.56 25.61
N GLY A 293 26.96 14.20 25.06
CA GLY A 293 28.24 14.25 25.78
C GLY A 293 28.39 13.28 26.97
N SER A 294 27.54 12.26 27.13
CA SER A 294 27.68 11.28 28.22
C SER A 294 28.41 10.01 27.76
N SER A 295 29.49 9.67 28.45
CA SER A 295 30.27 8.43 28.26
C SER A 295 29.50 7.16 28.66
N GLN A 296 28.26 7.30 29.13
CA GLN A 296 27.33 6.19 29.40
C GLN A 296 26.53 5.74 28.16
N GLY A 297 26.66 6.43 27.02
CA GLY A 297 25.91 6.12 25.78
C GLY A 297 26.23 4.78 25.11
N LYS A 298 27.33 4.10 25.51
CA LYS A 298 27.67 2.77 24.97
C LYS A 298 26.95 1.60 25.66
N GLN A 299 26.24 1.83 26.77
CA GLN A 299 25.65 0.76 27.59
C GLN A 299 24.11 0.65 27.53
N ALA A 300 23.41 1.64 26.95
CA ALA A 300 21.95 1.66 26.92
C ALA A 300 21.31 0.82 25.78
N LEU A 301 22.11 0.29 24.86
CA LEU A 301 21.66 -0.56 23.74
C LEU A 301 21.57 -2.06 24.07
N SER A 302 21.93 -2.45 25.29
CA SER A 302 22.16 -3.87 25.62
C SER A 302 20.93 -4.71 25.98
N ARG A 303 19.73 -4.11 26.12
CA ARG A 303 18.52 -4.85 26.50
C ARG A 303 17.59 -5.15 25.31
N GLY A 304 17.18 -4.13 24.55
CA GLY A 304 16.28 -4.31 23.41
C GLY A 304 16.87 -5.12 22.25
N GLU A 305 18.18 -4.98 21.98
CA GLU A 305 18.88 -5.76 20.95
C GLU A 305 19.11 -7.22 21.37
N ARG A 306 19.36 -7.50 22.67
CA ARG A 306 19.47 -8.87 23.20
C ARG A 306 18.13 -9.57 23.19
N GLU A 307 17.08 -8.88 23.61
CA GLU A 307 15.72 -9.41 23.54
C GLU A 307 15.36 -9.70 22.07
N LEU A 308 15.70 -8.86 21.08
CA LEU A 308 15.52 -9.13 19.64
C LEU A 308 16.28 -10.34 19.08
N LEU A 309 17.52 -10.52 19.54
CA LEU A 309 18.35 -11.67 19.19
C LEU A 309 17.80 -12.98 19.77
N ASP A 310 17.15 -12.89 20.94
CA ASP A 310 16.38 -14.00 21.53
C ASP A 310 14.99 -14.15 20.88
N PHE A 311 14.42 -13.05 20.34
CA PHE A 311 13.10 -13.01 19.72
C PHE A 311 13.08 -13.58 18.30
N LEU A 312 14.11 -13.38 17.48
CA LEU A 312 14.02 -13.77 16.07
C LEU A 312 14.45 -15.22 15.87
N PRO A 313 13.77 -15.99 14.99
CA PRO A 313 14.14 -17.37 14.67
C PRO A 313 15.39 -17.42 13.78
N ILE A 314 16.47 -16.79 14.22
CA ILE A 314 17.78 -16.88 13.62
C ILE A 314 18.42 -18.13 14.24
N PRO A 315 18.70 -19.19 13.46
CA PRO A 315 19.35 -20.36 14.01
C PRO A 315 20.66 -19.95 14.70
N SER A 316 20.72 -20.27 16.00
CA SER A 316 21.95 -20.27 16.77
C SER A 316 22.77 -21.45 16.27
N ALA A 317 23.80 -21.20 15.46
CA ALA A 317 24.71 -22.26 15.07
C ALA A 317 26.14 -21.74 14.89
N SER A 318 27.00 -22.28 15.76
CA SER A 318 28.40 -22.59 15.58
C SER A 318 29.00 -22.31 14.19
N SER A 319 29.79 -21.24 14.06
CA SER A 319 31.07 -21.21 13.30
C SER A 319 31.57 -19.80 12.97
N THR A 320 30.83 -18.73 13.24
CA THR A 320 31.29 -17.35 12.99
C THR A 320 31.60 -16.59 14.28
N ASN A 321 32.79 -15.98 14.36
CA ASN A 321 33.26 -15.17 15.50
C ASN A 321 32.55 -13.80 15.62
N ALA A 322 31.43 -13.59 14.92
CA ALA A 322 30.70 -12.33 14.91
C ALA A 322 29.68 -12.28 16.06
N SER A 323 29.57 -11.14 16.74
CA SER A 323 28.54 -10.96 17.76
C SER A 323 27.13 -10.97 17.13
N GLY A 324 26.09 -11.30 17.93
CA GLY A 324 24.71 -11.25 17.44
C GLY A 324 24.32 -9.89 16.85
N SER A 325 24.79 -8.79 17.46
CA SER A 325 24.59 -7.43 16.95
C SER A 325 25.18 -7.23 15.54
N GLN A 326 26.41 -7.71 15.29
CA GLN A 326 27.03 -7.64 13.95
C GLN A 326 26.24 -8.42 12.90
N ARG A 327 25.61 -9.54 13.28
CA ARG A 327 24.75 -10.34 12.39
C ARG A 327 23.46 -9.59 12.05
N LEU A 328 22.80 -8.97 13.02
CA LEU A 328 21.59 -8.17 12.76
C LEU A 328 21.87 -6.96 11.88
N GLU A 329 22.99 -6.27 12.10
CA GLU A 329 23.41 -5.17 11.23
C GLU A 329 23.63 -5.63 9.78
N ALA A 330 24.25 -6.80 9.58
CA ALA A 330 24.44 -7.37 8.25
C ALA A 330 23.11 -7.69 7.58
N ILE A 331 22.16 -8.27 8.32
CA ILE A 331 20.79 -8.53 7.82
C ILE A 331 20.10 -7.21 7.45
N ALA A 332 20.08 -6.22 8.34
CA ALA A 332 19.44 -4.93 8.10
C ALA A 332 19.99 -4.24 6.85
N LYS A 333 21.33 -4.23 6.68
CA LYS A 333 22.00 -3.71 5.46
C LYS A 333 21.57 -4.47 4.20
N ARG A 334 21.45 -5.80 4.28
CA ARG A 334 20.97 -6.63 3.15
C ARG A 334 19.51 -6.32 2.82
N VAL A 335 18.65 -6.19 3.83
CA VAL A 335 17.23 -5.83 3.64
C VAL A 335 17.10 -4.46 2.98
N ALA A 336 17.85 -3.46 3.45
CA ALA A 336 17.87 -2.12 2.86
C ALA A 336 18.36 -2.14 1.40
N LYS A 337 19.41 -2.92 1.11
CA LYS A 337 19.90 -3.14 -0.26
C LYS A 337 18.84 -3.80 -1.15
N GLY A 338 18.14 -4.81 -0.64
CA GLY A 338 17.04 -5.48 -1.36
C GLY A 338 15.89 -4.52 -1.68
N ALA A 339 15.49 -3.67 -0.73
CA ALA A 339 14.48 -2.64 -0.95
C ALA A 339 14.91 -1.63 -2.02
N ALA A 340 16.17 -1.17 -2.00
CA ALA A 340 16.71 -0.27 -3.02
C ALA A 340 16.76 -0.92 -4.42
N GLN A 341 17.14 -2.20 -4.50
CA GLN A 341 17.13 -2.95 -5.76
C GLN A 341 15.71 -3.14 -6.30
N TRP A 342 14.75 -3.44 -5.42
CA TRP A 342 13.33 -3.51 -5.79
C TRP A 342 12.85 -2.16 -6.35
N ALA A 343 13.15 -1.05 -5.68
CA ALA A 343 12.80 0.30 -6.17
C ALA A 343 13.41 0.59 -7.55
N ALA A 344 14.67 0.20 -7.77
CA ALA A 344 15.35 0.38 -9.06
C ALA A 344 14.75 -0.49 -10.18
N ARG A 345 14.28 -1.71 -9.88
CA ARG A 345 13.55 -2.58 -10.82
C ARG A 345 12.18 -2.00 -11.13
N ARG A 346 11.45 -1.58 -10.08
CA ARG A 346 10.13 -0.97 -10.18
C ARG A 346 10.12 0.24 -11.11
N LYS A 347 11.10 1.14 -10.97
CA LYS A 347 11.25 2.30 -11.86
C LYS A 347 11.29 1.96 -13.35
N LYS A 348 11.72 0.75 -13.73
CA LYS A 348 11.79 0.30 -15.14
C LYS A 348 10.46 -0.24 -15.67
N VAL A 349 9.56 -0.70 -14.78
CA VAL A 349 8.24 -1.21 -15.15
C VAL A 349 7.15 -0.15 -15.03
N CYS A 350 7.38 0.91 -14.24
CA CYS A 350 6.47 2.04 -14.16
C CYS A 350 6.40 2.78 -15.49
N ILE A 351 5.17 3.03 -15.97
CA ILE A 351 4.93 3.85 -17.16
C ILE A 351 5.06 5.34 -16.85
N ALA A 352 4.74 5.73 -15.62
CA ALA A 352 4.85 7.12 -15.16
C ALA A 352 5.26 7.21 -13.68
N LYS A 353 5.81 8.36 -13.31
CA LYS A 353 6.11 8.70 -11.90
C LYS A 353 4.90 9.38 -11.26
N ASP A 354 4.75 9.21 -9.97
CA ASP A 354 3.75 9.92 -9.16
C ASP A 354 4.41 10.46 -7.87
N LEU A 355 3.67 11.28 -7.13
CA LEU A 355 4.10 11.88 -5.86
C LEU A 355 4.14 10.89 -4.70
N SER A 356 3.56 9.69 -4.86
CA SER A 356 3.68 8.63 -3.87
C SER A 356 5.09 8.01 -3.83
N GLY A 357 5.88 8.19 -4.90
CA GLY A 357 7.20 7.57 -5.03
C GLY A 357 7.18 6.11 -5.49
N LEU A 358 5.99 5.47 -5.55
CA LEU A 358 5.83 4.10 -6.06
C LEU A 358 5.71 4.07 -7.57
N GLY A 359 5.22 5.14 -8.20
CA GLY A 359 4.98 5.18 -9.64
C GLY A 359 3.82 4.30 -10.09
N VAL A 360 3.45 4.51 -11.35
CA VAL A 360 2.25 3.97 -11.97
C VAL A 360 2.59 2.75 -12.80
N VAL A 361 1.97 1.62 -12.48
CA VAL A 361 2.04 0.37 -13.23
C VAL A 361 0.62 -0.01 -13.63
N VAL A 362 0.35 -0.03 -14.93
CA VAL A 362 -0.96 -0.37 -15.50
C VAL A 362 -0.80 -1.27 -16.71
N PRO A 363 -1.82 -2.08 -17.07
CA PRO A 363 -1.84 -2.73 -18.37
C PRO A 363 -1.69 -1.69 -19.47
N TYR A 364 -0.72 -1.90 -20.36
CA TYR A 364 -0.43 -0.98 -21.45
C TYR A 364 -0.20 -1.77 -22.74
N ASP A 365 -1.05 -1.54 -23.74
CA ASP A 365 -0.92 -2.10 -25.07
C ASP A 365 -0.07 -1.19 -25.94
N LYS A 366 1.17 -1.61 -26.18
CA LYS A 366 2.13 -0.90 -27.03
C LYS A 366 1.70 -0.76 -28.48
N LYS A 367 0.85 -1.65 -28.99
CA LYS A 367 0.42 -1.61 -30.41
C LYS A 367 -0.67 -0.58 -30.61
N ALA A 368 -1.62 -0.53 -29.68
CA ALA A 368 -2.72 0.41 -29.71
C ALA A 368 -2.37 1.76 -29.07
N ASP A 369 -1.25 1.82 -28.33
CA ASP A 369 -0.88 2.97 -27.48
C ASP A 369 -1.97 3.30 -26.46
N LEU A 370 -2.47 2.26 -25.77
CA LEU A 370 -3.59 2.33 -24.83
C LEU A 370 -3.21 1.82 -23.45
N GLY A 371 -3.72 2.50 -22.42
CA GLY A 371 -3.60 2.20 -21.00
C GLY A 371 -3.11 3.39 -20.16
N TRP A 372 -2.36 4.31 -20.77
CA TRP A 372 -1.86 5.53 -20.14
C TRP A 372 -1.51 6.59 -21.18
N ARG A 373 -1.82 7.86 -20.87
CA ARG A 373 -1.38 9.04 -21.64
C ARG A 373 -0.90 10.16 -20.72
N ASP A 374 -0.08 11.05 -21.25
CA ASP A 374 0.33 12.28 -20.57
C ASP A 374 -0.82 13.31 -20.57
N LEU A 375 -1.07 13.95 -19.42
CA LEU A 375 -2.07 15.00 -19.25
C LEU A 375 -1.45 16.42 -19.35
N GLY A 376 -0.18 16.53 -19.70
CA GLY A 376 0.48 17.81 -19.96
C GLY A 376 0.96 18.55 -18.72
N TYR A 377 1.29 17.83 -17.64
CA TYR A 377 1.83 18.43 -16.41
C TYR A 377 3.12 17.76 -15.92
N SER A 378 3.99 18.53 -15.27
CA SER A 378 5.11 17.99 -14.49
C SER A 378 4.73 17.87 -13.02
N LEU A 379 5.31 16.90 -12.30
CA LEU A 379 5.05 16.70 -10.86
C LEU A 379 5.39 17.94 -10.02
N GLU A 380 6.48 18.63 -10.37
CA GLU A 380 6.92 19.87 -9.71
C GLU A 380 5.96 21.03 -10.05
N GLY A 381 5.56 21.16 -11.31
CA GLY A 381 4.61 22.18 -11.74
C GLY A 381 3.26 22.02 -11.06
N LEU A 382 2.75 20.79 -10.97
CA LEU A 382 1.51 20.47 -10.27
C LEU A 382 1.60 20.81 -8.77
N SER A 383 2.66 20.35 -8.11
CA SER A 383 2.89 20.64 -6.68
C SER A 383 2.97 22.14 -6.38
N LYS A 384 3.72 22.90 -7.20
CA LYS A 384 3.87 24.35 -7.06
C LYS A 384 2.55 25.08 -7.24
N LYS A 385 1.77 24.68 -8.24
CA LYS A 385 0.47 25.26 -8.55
C LYS A 385 -0.55 25.01 -7.45
N VAL A 386 -0.64 23.76 -6.96
CA VAL A 386 -1.54 23.43 -5.83
C VAL A 386 -1.16 24.20 -4.58
N ARG A 387 0.14 24.29 -4.24
CA ARG A 387 0.62 25.08 -3.10
C ARG A 387 0.18 26.53 -3.20
N LYS A 388 0.39 27.16 -4.37
CA LYS A 388 -0.04 28.54 -4.61
C LYS A 388 -1.55 28.71 -4.44
N LEU A 389 -2.36 27.78 -4.94
CA LEU A 389 -3.82 27.83 -4.79
C LEU A 389 -4.28 27.72 -3.32
N LYS A 390 -3.56 26.95 -2.49
CA LYS A 390 -3.82 26.85 -1.05
C LYS A 390 -3.47 28.13 -0.29
N GLU A 391 -2.48 28.87 -0.77
CA GLU A 391 -2.04 30.15 -0.20
C GLU A 391 -2.95 31.32 -0.62
N ASP A 392 -3.20 31.45 -1.93
CA ASP A 392 -3.87 32.62 -2.51
C ASP A 392 -5.40 32.48 -2.59
N GLY A 393 -5.94 31.25 -2.47
CA GLY A 393 -7.38 30.98 -2.58
C GLY A 393 -7.97 31.24 -3.98
N GLY A 394 -7.14 31.24 -5.02
CA GLY A 394 -7.54 31.53 -6.40
C GLY A 394 -8.42 30.46 -7.07
N THR A 395 -8.93 30.80 -8.26
CA THR A 395 -9.78 29.91 -9.06
C THR A 395 -9.04 28.64 -9.49
N ARG A 396 -9.73 27.50 -9.41
CA ARG A 396 -9.16 26.17 -9.66
C ARG A 396 -9.38 25.66 -11.08
N THR A 397 -9.66 26.55 -12.04
CA THR A 397 -10.02 26.22 -13.43
C THR A 397 -9.02 25.26 -14.09
N GLU A 398 -7.74 25.55 -13.98
CA GLU A 398 -6.73 24.69 -14.60
C GLU A 398 -6.57 23.32 -13.89
N LEU A 399 -7.09 23.14 -12.66
CA LEU A 399 -7.20 21.81 -12.05
C LEU A 399 -8.45 21.10 -12.59
N GLU A 400 -9.56 21.80 -12.75
CA GLU A 400 -10.80 21.26 -13.34
C GLU A 400 -10.60 20.79 -14.79
N GLU A 401 -9.77 21.50 -15.56
CA GLU A 401 -9.31 21.06 -16.88
C GLU A 401 -8.57 19.72 -16.79
N LEU A 402 -7.64 19.56 -15.85
CA LEU A 402 -6.93 18.29 -15.64
C LEU A 402 -7.88 17.14 -15.24
N LEU A 403 -8.90 17.42 -14.40
CA LEU A 403 -9.93 16.43 -14.07
C LEU A 403 -10.73 16.00 -15.32
N THR A 404 -11.05 16.95 -16.18
CA THR A 404 -11.79 16.71 -17.42
C THR A 404 -10.97 15.85 -18.38
N LEU A 405 -9.70 16.22 -18.60
CA LEU A 405 -8.77 15.45 -19.44
C LEU A 405 -8.56 14.03 -18.90
N ALA A 406 -8.44 13.86 -17.58
CA ALA A 406 -8.31 12.54 -16.97
C ALA A 406 -9.58 11.69 -17.14
N SER A 407 -10.76 12.30 -17.10
CA SER A 407 -12.03 11.59 -17.31
C SER A 407 -12.16 11.12 -18.77
N ILE A 408 -11.84 11.98 -19.73
CA ILE A 408 -11.77 11.62 -21.16
C ILE A 408 -10.78 10.46 -21.36
N ALA A 409 -9.60 10.53 -20.74
CA ALA A 409 -8.61 9.46 -20.82
C ALA A 409 -9.17 8.12 -20.33
N VAL A 410 -9.94 8.09 -19.23
CA VAL A 410 -10.58 6.86 -18.74
C VAL A 410 -11.56 6.30 -19.77
N ASP A 411 -12.42 7.14 -20.35
CA ASP A 411 -13.42 6.72 -21.35
C ASP A 411 -12.77 6.17 -22.63
N GLU A 412 -11.58 6.68 -22.97
CA GLU A 412 -10.79 6.25 -24.13
C GLU A 412 -9.82 5.08 -23.82
N GLY A 413 -9.88 4.50 -22.62
CA GLY A 413 -9.10 3.31 -22.25
C GLY A 413 -7.73 3.58 -21.60
N ASP A 414 -7.39 4.85 -21.34
CA ASP A 414 -6.17 5.31 -20.68
C ASP A 414 -6.35 5.58 -19.18
N ALA A 415 -6.95 4.61 -18.48
CA ALA A 415 -7.24 4.72 -17.05
C ALA A 415 -6.00 5.02 -16.18
N GLY A 416 -4.79 4.69 -16.64
CA GLY A 416 -3.55 5.03 -15.96
C GLY A 416 -3.32 6.53 -15.78
N ALA A 417 -3.86 7.37 -16.68
CA ALA A 417 -3.73 8.82 -16.56
C ALA A 417 -4.50 9.36 -15.34
N ALA A 418 -5.74 8.88 -15.15
CA ALA A 418 -6.55 9.20 -13.98
C ALA A 418 -5.97 8.60 -12.70
N LEU A 419 -5.40 7.39 -12.74
CA LEU A 419 -4.69 6.80 -11.60
C LEU A 419 -3.53 7.70 -11.14
N GLN A 420 -2.69 8.14 -12.08
CA GLN A 420 -1.54 8.99 -11.80
C GLN A 420 -1.97 10.32 -11.17
N LEU A 421 -2.92 11.02 -11.79
CA LEU A 421 -3.40 12.31 -11.30
C LEU A 421 -4.12 12.18 -9.95
N GLY A 422 -4.94 11.13 -9.79
CA GLY A 422 -5.64 10.84 -8.55
C GLY A 422 -4.70 10.57 -7.39
N ARG A 423 -3.63 9.77 -7.58
CA ARG A 423 -2.60 9.55 -6.56
C ARG A 423 -1.82 10.82 -6.25
N ASN A 424 -1.51 11.64 -7.26
CA ASN A 424 -0.85 12.92 -7.04
C ASN A 424 -1.71 13.84 -6.16
N PHE A 425 -3.00 13.98 -6.47
CA PHE A 425 -3.94 14.73 -5.64
C PHE A 425 -4.06 14.16 -4.23
N TRP A 426 -4.04 12.84 -4.10
CA TRP A 426 -4.04 12.16 -2.80
C TRP A 426 -2.86 12.57 -1.92
N CYS A 427 -1.67 12.72 -2.50
CA CYS A 427 -0.43 13.06 -1.78
C CYS A 427 -0.22 14.57 -1.55
N LEU A 428 -1.06 15.44 -2.11
CA LEU A 428 -0.84 16.90 -2.09
C LEU A 428 -1.57 17.65 -0.98
N ASP A 429 -2.64 17.09 -0.41
CA ASP A 429 -3.26 17.60 0.82
C ASP A 429 -2.49 17.13 2.04
N ALA A 430 -1.99 18.08 2.83
CA ALA A 430 -1.13 17.83 3.97
C ALA A 430 -1.69 18.41 5.28
N LEU A 431 -1.26 17.83 6.40
CA LEU A 431 -1.53 18.38 7.72
C LEU A 431 -0.92 19.77 7.84
N GLY A 432 -1.67 20.72 8.41
CA GLY A 432 -1.24 22.12 8.54
C GLY A 432 -1.45 22.98 7.30
N ASP A 433 -2.05 22.46 6.23
CA ASP A 433 -2.44 23.30 5.09
C ASP A 433 -3.54 24.32 5.48
N LYS A 434 -3.54 25.49 4.85
CA LYS A 434 -4.62 26.49 4.99
C LYS A 434 -5.94 26.03 4.38
N GLN A 435 -5.86 25.21 3.34
CA GLN A 435 -6.99 24.67 2.61
C GLN A 435 -6.67 23.27 2.10
N CYS A 436 -7.61 22.35 2.26
CA CYS A 436 -7.55 20.99 1.73
C CYS A 436 -8.76 20.78 0.81
N PHE A 437 -8.51 20.65 -0.49
CA PHE A 437 -9.56 20.59 -1.50
C PHE A 437 -9.35 19.50 -2.55
N LEU A 438 -8.30 18.70 -2.42
CA LEU A 438 -7.96 17.64 -3.35
C LEU A 438 -8.52 16.28 -2.96
N ALA A 439 -8.99 16.10 -1.72
CA ALA A 439 -9.61 14.86 -1.26
C ALA A 439 -10.74 14.36 -2.20
N ASN A 440 -11.68 15.24 -2.56
CA ASN A 440 -12.81 14.88 -3.44
C ASN A 440 -12.38 14.66 -4.91
N PRO A 441 -11.58 15.53 -5.54
CA PRO A 441 -10.95 15.25 -6.83
C PRO A 441 -10.18 13.92 -6.87
N ALA A 442 -9.36 13.64 -5.86
CA ALA A 442 -8.59 12.40 -5.76
C ALA A 442 -9.52 11.19 -5.66
N LYS A 443 -10.55 11.26 -4.81
CA LYS A 443 -11.57 10.22 -4.67
C LYS A 443 -12.21 9.87 -6.01
N ARG A 444 -12.68 10.88 -6.75
CA ARG A 444 -13.33 10.71 -8.06
C ARG A 444 -12.41 10.03 -9.08
N LEU A 445 -11.18 10.53 -9.22
CA LEU A 445 -10.21 10.01 -10.19
C LEU A 445 -9.74 8.59 -9.86
N LEU A 446 -9.47 8.33 -8.58
CA LEU A 446 -9.04 7.00 -8.15
C LEU A 446 -10.19 5.99 -8.26
N GLY A 447 -11.41 6.37 -7.85
CA GLY A 447 -12.58 5.51 -7.98
C GLY A 447 -12.86 5.11 -9.43
N SER A 448 -12.81 6.06 -10.37
CA SER A 448 -13.00 5.76 -11.80
C SER A 448 -11.85 4.93 -12.36
N ALA A 449 -10.60 5.27 -12.05
CA ALA A 449 -9.42 4.55 -12.55
C ALA A 449 -9.40 3.09 -12.08
N TYR A 450 -9.60 2.83 -10.79
CA TYR A 450 -9.63 1.46 -10.27
C TYR A 450 -10.79 0.65 -10.83
N THR A 451 -11.97 1.25 -10.97
CA THR A 451 -13.13 0.59 -11.60
C THR A 451 -12.82 0.20 -13.04
N ALA A 452 -12.28 1.12 -13.85
CA ALA A 452 -11.93 0.87 -15.25
C ALA A 452 -10.83 -0.20 -15.40
N MET A 453 -9.90 -0.28 -14.45
CA MET A 453 -8.85 -1.31 -14.43
C MET A 453 -9.33 -2.67 -13.89
N GLY A 454 -10.61 -2.81 -13.51
CA GLY A 454 -11.16 -4.03 -12.91
C GLY A 454 -10.62 -4.29 -11.51
N GLN A 455 -10.52 -3.24 -10.69
CA GLN A 455 -10.06 -3.27 -9.30
C GLN A 455 -11.14 -2.65 -8.38
N PRO A 456 -12.31 -3.30 -8.23
CA PRO A 456 -13.42 -2.73 -7.47
C PRO A 456 -13.15 -2.68 -5.96
N GLY A 457 -12.32 -3.56 -5.41
CA GLY A 457 -11.93 -3.53 -4.01
C GLY A 457 -11.07 -2.31 -3.66
N PHE A 458 -10.15 -1.90 -4.54
CA PHE A 458 -9.39 -0.67 -4.41
C PHE A 458 -10.28 0.56 -4.54
N ALA A 459 -11.26 0.55 -5.45
CA ALA A 459 -12.27 1.61 -5.53
C ALA A 459 -13.06 1.73 -4.22
N ALA A 460 -13.51 0.61 -3.64
CA ALA A 460 -14.22 0.60 -2.35
C ALA A 460 -13.36 1.15 -1.19
N ILE A 461 -12.07 0.83 -1.16
CA ILE A 461 -11.14 1.42 -0.19
C ILE A 461 -11.09 2.94 -0.33
N VAL A 462 -10.99 3.47 -1.56
CA VAL A 462 -10.98 4.93 -1.80
C VAL A 462 -12.27 5.56 -1.30
N GLU A 463 -13.42 4.96 -1.61
CA GLU A 463 -14.74 5.44 -1.21
C GLU A 463 -14.88 5.57 0.32
N CYS A 464 -14.41 4.56 1.07
CA CYS A 464 -14.45 4.57 2.53
C CYS A 464 -13.37 5.44 3.17
N HIS A 465 -12.18 5.53 2.55
CA HIS A 465 -11.03 6.20 3.17
C HIS A 465 -11.03 7.72 2.93
N ALA A 466 -11.46 8.19 1.75
CA ALA A 466 -11.41 9.62 1.41
C ALA A 466 -12.18 10.54 2.39
N PRO A 467 -13.38 10.19 2.89
CA PRO A 467 -14.08 11.00 3.88
C PRO A 467 -13.33 11.12 5.21
N ILE A 468 -12.79 10.01 5.72
CA ILE A 468 -12.00 9.96 6.96
C ILE A 468 -10.78 10.87 6.81
N ARG A 469 -10.07 10.78 5.67
CA ARG A 469 -8.93 11.66 5.39
C ARG A 469 -9.30 13.13 5.39
N LEU A 470 -10.44 13.48 4.77
CA LEU A 470 -10.90 14.86 4.72
C LEU A 470 -11.20 15.38 6.13
N GLU A 471 -11.78 14.57 7.00
CA GLU A 471 -12.00 14.89 8.41
C GLU A 471 -10.66 15.10 9.15
N THR A 472 -9.71 14.16 9.03
CA THR A 472 -8.36 14.31 9.62
C THR A 472 -7.69 15.60 9.18
N LEU A 473 -7.74 15.93 7.89
CA LEU A 473 -7.17 17.15 7.32
C LEU A 473 -7.86 18.41 7.87
N LYS A 474 -9.20 18.40 7.98
CA LYS A 474 -9.97 19.53 8.53
C LYS A 474 -9.61 19.83 9.98
N HIS A 475 -9.38 18.79 10.79
CA HIS A 475 -8.93 18.96 12.18
C HIS A 475 -7.54 19.60 12.32
N HIS A 476 -6.72 19.52 11.28
CA HIS A 476 -5.33 20.00 11.27
C HIS A 476 -5.13 21.20 10.33
N LEU A 477 -6.20 21.90 9.93
CA LEU A 477 -6.06 23.12 9.14
C LEU A 477 -5.31 24.19 9.94
N SER A 478 -4.35 24.87 9.32
CA SER A 478 -3.68 25.99 9.96
C SER A 478 -4.69 27.13 10.20
N PRO A 479 -4.64 27.81 11.36
CA PRO A 479 -5.45 29.01 11.59
C PRO A 479 -5.15 30.06 10.50
N LYS A 480 -6.20 30.79 10.09
CA LYS A 480 -6.15 31.77 9.00
C LYS A 480 -5.27 32.98 9.32
#